data_AF-A0A7R8L7C3-F1
#
_entry.id   AF-A0A7R8L7C3-F1
#
_cell.length_a   1.000
_cell.length_b   1.000
_cell.length_c   1.000
_cell.angle_alpha   90.00
_cell.angle_beta   90.00
_cell.angle_gamma   90.00
#
_symmetry.space_group_name_H-M   'P 1'
#
loop_
_entity.id
_entity.type
_entity.pdbx_description
1 polymer ?
#
loop_
_entity_poly.entity_id
_entity_poly.type
_entity_poly.pdbx_seq_one_letter_code
_entity_poly.pdbx_strand_id
1 'polypeptide(L)'
;MRRLRRRSARRFWRAKGSDYELARQFRVTRETIRRWRKRDFVEDASHTPHHLPTTLNPGQEELVIYLRTQLRLPLDDLLAVIREFIEPSMTRSALGRLLRRRGHCRLPQPEKPANPTQPFKV
;
A
#
# COMPACT_ATOMS: atom_id res chain seq x y z
N MET A 1 -8.99 16.13 16.59
CA MET A 1 -9.96 16.61 15.56
C MET A 1 -10.66 15.53 14.70
N ARG A 2 -10.17 14.28 14.61
CA ARG A 2 -10.78 13.25 13.70
C ARG A 2 -12.07 12.57 14.20
N ARG A 3 -12.35 12.59 15.51
CA ARG A 3 -13.53 11.91 16.09
C ARG A 3 -14.85 12.71 15.98
N LEU A 4 -14.78 14.05 15.83
CA LEU A 4 -15.97 14.89 15.71
C LEU A 4 -16.63 14.86 14.31
N ARG A 5 -15.95 14.37 13.27
CA ARG A 5 -16.51 14.30 11.91
C ARG A 5 -17.40 13.07 11.66
N ARG A 6 -17.10 11.93 12.32
CA ARG A 6 -17.79 10.64 12.08
C ARG A 6 -19.25 10.61 12.59
N ARG A 7 -19.54 11.24 13.73
CA ARG A 7 -20.91 11.27 14.29
C ARG A 7 -21.80 12.32 13.62
N SER A 8 -21.22 13.41 13.16
CA SER A 8 -21.94 14.53 12.53
C SER A 8 -22.38 14.22 11.10
N ALA A 9 -21.60 13.43 10.35
CA ALA A 9 -21.91 13.09 8.95
C ALA A 9 -23.20 12.26 8.80
N ARG A 10 -23.42 11.23 9.64
CA ARG A 10 -24.69 10.46 9.62
C ARG A 10 -25.91 11.33 9.94
N ARG A 11 -25.73 12.27 10.87
CA ARG A 11 -26.79 13.19 11.29
C ARG A 11 -27.08 14.24 10.19
N PHE A 12 -26.05 14.65 9.44
CA PHE A 12 -26.18 15.52 8.28
C PHE A 12 -27.01 14.89 7.16
N TRP A 13 -26.79 13.61 6.83
CA TRP A 13 -27.55 12.92 5.78
C TRP A 13 -29.06 12.84 6.02
N ARG A 14 -29.48 12.85 7.29
CA ARG A 14 -30.90 12.88 7.67
C ARG A 14 -31.45 14.31 7.80
N ALA A 15 -30.58 15.32 7.83
CA ALA A 15 -30.97 16.70 8.04
C ALA A 15 -31.41 17.35 6.71
N LYS A 16 -32.59 17.96 6.71
CA LYS A 16 -33.09 18.79 5.61
C LYS A 16 -33.05 20.26 6.06
N GLY A 17 -32.77 21.17 5.14
CA GLY A 17 -32.68 22.62 5.43
C GLY A 17 -31.80 23.35 4.43
N SER A 18 -31.65 24.67 4.62
CA SER A 18 -30.73 25.48 3.84
C SER A 18 -29.27 25.23 4.27
N ASP A 19 -28.31 25.44 3.36
CA ASP A 19 -26.87 25.35 3.66
C ASP A 19 -26.48 26.22 4.87
N TYR A 20 -27.16 27.35 5.06
CA TYR A 20 -26.92 28.29 6.15
C TYR A 20 -27.32 27.71 7.52
N GLU A 21 -28.50 27.10 7.60
CA GLU A 21 -29.02 26.49 8.82
C GLU A 21 -28.17 25.30 9.25
N LEU A 22 -27.80 24.45 8.29
CA LEU A 22 -26.95 23.28 8.51
C LEU A 22 -25.54 23.69 8.95
N ALA A 23 -24.97 24.75 8.35
CA ALA A 23 -23.66 25.26 8.76
C ALA A 23 -23.68 25.72 10.24
N ARG A 24 -24.72 26.44 10.66
CA ARG A 24 -24.90 26.89 12.05
C ARG A 24 -25.12 25.73 13.01
N GLN A 25 -25.97 24.76 12.64
CA GLN A 25 -26.30 23.59 13.46
C GLN A 25 -25.08 22.68 13.68
N PHE A 26 -24.31 22.42 12.63
CA PHE A 26 -23.13 21.55 12.69
C PHE A 26 -21.83 22.28 13.05
N ARG A 27 -21.89 23.61 13.25
CA ARG A 27 -20.73 24.49 13.54
C ARG A 27 -19.59 24.28 12.53
N VAL A 28 -19.94 24.23 11.25
CA VAL A 28 -19.00 24.08 10.13
C VAL A 28 -19.22 25.19 9.09
N THR A 29 -18.26 25.35 8.18
CA THR A 29 -18.41 26.31 7.09
C THR A 29 -19.45 25.83 6.06
N ARG A 30 -20.09 26.79 5.36
CA ARG A 30 -21.03 26.50 4.26
C ARG A 30 -20.37 25.67 3.16
N GLU A 31 -19.09 25.89 2.87
CA GLU A 31 -18.34 25.08 1.91
C GLU A 31 -18.23 23.61 2.34
N THR A 32 -18.08 23.35 3.64
CA THR A 32 -18.04 21.99 4.17
C THR A 32 -19.40 21.30 3.96
N ILE A 33 -20.51 22.01 4.18
CA ILE A 33 -21.87 21.52 3.91
C ILE A 33 -22.05 21.20 2.42
N ARG A 34 -21.67 22.11 1.53
CA ARG A 34 -21.73 21.89 0.08
C ARG A 34 -20.90 20.68 -0.36
N ARG A 35 -19.70 20.52 0.21
CA ARG A 35 -18.83 19.36 -0.06
C ARG A 35 -19.46 18.06 0.46
N TRP A 36 -20.18 18.09 1.58
CA TRP A 36 -20.87 16.92 2.11
C TRP A 36 -22.13 16.55 1.30
N ARG A 37 -22.88 17.53 0.77
CA ARG A 37 -24.02 17.26 -0.13
C ARG A 37 -23.63 16.58 -1.44
N LYS A 38 -22.42 16.87 -1.94
CA LYS A 38 -21.90 16.30 -3.19
C LYS A 38 -21.31 14.89 -3.04
N ARG A 39 -21.27 14.33 -1.82
CA ARG A 39 -20.73 12.98 -1.59
C ARG A 39 -21.88 11.98 -1.65
N ASP A 40 -21.60 10.77 -2.12
CA ASP A 40 -22.57 9.67 -2.14
C ASP A 40 -22.51 8.78 -0.89
N PHE A 41 -21.45 8.90 -0.09
CA PHE A 41 -21.18 8.06 1.08
C PHE A 41 -20.86 8.89 2.33
N VAL A 42 -21.13 8.30 3.51
CA VAL A 42 -20.98 8.96 4.82
C VAL A 42 -19.59 8.72 5.41
N GLU A 43 -19.01 7.58 5.04
CA GLU A 43 -17.73 7.08 5.53
C GLU A 43 -16.57 7.95 5.01
N ASP A 44 -15.47 8.00 5.77
CA ASP A 44 -14.25 8.58 5.23
C ASP A 44 -13.66 7.61 4.21
N ALA A 45 -13.33 8.12 3.02
CA ALA A 45 -12.55 7.35 2.06
C ALA A 45 -11.16 7.02 2.64
N SER A 46 -10.54 5.97 2.10
CA SER A 46 -9.17 5.62 2.45
C SER A 46 -8.27 6.84 2.25
N HIS A 47 -7.46 7.15 3.27
CA HIS A 47 -6.41 8.18 3.16
C HIS A 47 -5.15 7.64 2.49
N THR A 48 -5.15 6.36 2.13
CA THR A 48 -4.04 5.73 1.44
C THR A 48 -4.01 6.24 0.00
N PRO A 49 -2.89 6.80 -0.48
CA PRO A 49 -2.77 7.20 -1.88
C PRO A 49 -3.07 6.03 -2.80
N HIS A 50 -3.92 6.26 -3.81
CA HIS A 50 -4.30 5.24 -4.79
C HIS A 50 -3.14 4.87 -5.73
N HIS A 51 -2.22 5.81 -5.94
CA HIS A 51 -1.01 5.61 -6.73
C HIS A 51 0.20 6.03 -5.92
N LEU A 52 1.11 5.10 -5.66
CA LEU A 52 2.41 5.41 -5.07
C LEU A 52 3.40 5.60 -6.22
N PRO A 53 4.13 6.73 -6.29
CA PRO A 53 5.20 6.87 -7.27
C PRO A 53 6.26 5.78 -6.99
N THR A 54 6.56 4.99 -8.00
CA THR A 54 7.60 3.98 -7.99
C THR A 54 8.78 4.50 -8.80
N THR A 55 9.99 4.19 -8.36
CA THR A 55 11.21 4.50 -9.13
C THR A 55 11.26 3.69 -10.43
N LEU A 56 10.68 2.49 -10.42
CA LEU A 56 10.64 1.60 -11.58
C LEU A 56 9.37 1.81 -12.41
N ASN A 57 9.53 1.68 -13.72
CA ASN A 57 8.41 1.49 -14.62
C ASN A 57 7.81 0.08 -14.46
N PRO A 58 6.56 -0.16 -14.90
CA PRO A 58 5.90 -1.45 -14.73
C PRO A 58 6.68 -2.64 -15.33
N GLY A 59 7.35 -2.45 -16.47
CA GLY A 59 8.15 -3.51 -17.11
C GLY A 59 9.40 -3.88 -16.32
N GLN A 60 10.10 -2.90 -15.76
CA GLN A 60 11.24 -3.12 -14.87
C GLN A 60 10.80 -3.82 -13.58
N GLU A 61 9.62 -3.50 -13.04
CA GLU A 61 9.08 -4.23 -11.89
C GLU A 61 8.93 -5.72 -12.19
N GLU A 62 8.35 -6.08 -13.34
CA GLU A 62 8.23 -7.49 -13.74
C GLU A 62 9.59 -8.17 -13.90
N LEU A 63 10.58 -7.47 -14.47
CA LEU A 63 11.93 -8.01 -14.61
C LEU A 63 12.58 -8.29 -13.24
N VAL A 64 12.41 -7.38 -12.28
CA VAL A 64 12.90 -7.59 -10.91
C VAL A 64 12.24 -8.79 -10.25
N ILE A 65 10.92 -8.95 -10.42
CA ILE A 65 10.20 -10.12 -9.89
C ILE A 65 10.67 -11.41 -10.56
N TYR A 66 10.83 -11.40 -11.87
CA TYR A 66 11.37 -12.53 -12.62
C TYR A 66 12.74 -12.94 -12.07
N LEU A 67 13.69 -12.01 -11.96
CA LEU A 67 15.03 -12.27 -11.39
C LEU A 67 14.96 -12.84 -9.96
N ARG A 68 14.08 -12.29 -9.11
CA ARG A 68 13.88 -12.79 -7.75
C ARG A 68 13.39 -14.23 -7.71
N THR A 69 12.52 -14.63 -8.63
CA THR A 69 11.99 -16.00 -8.70
C THR A 69 13.00 -17.01 -9.26
N GLN A 70 13.79 -16.61 -10.25
CA GLN A 70 14.77 -17.48 -10.90
C GLN A 70 16.04 -17.65 -10.06
N LEU A 71 16.64 -16.54 -9.64
CA LEU A 71 17.97 -16.56 -9.02
C LEU A 71 17.92 -16.85 -7.52
N ARG A 72 16.75 -16.69 -6.88
CA ARG A 72 16.54 -16.89 -5.43
C ARG A 72 17.58 -16.18 -4.54
N LEU A 73 18.13 -15.06 -5.02
CA LEU A 73 19.14 -14.30 -4.32
C LEU A 73 18.59 -13.66 -3.04
N PRO A 74 19.45 -13.48 -2.00
CA PRO A 74 19.10 -12.64 -0.88
C PRO A 74 18.86 -11.20 -1.35
N LEU A 75 18.21 -10.40 -0.49
CA LEU A 75 17.75 -9.06 -0.86
C LEU A 75 18.88 -8.15 -1.34
N ASP A 76 20.04 -8.24 -0.69
CA ASP A 76 21.18 -7.36 -0.94
C ASP A 76 21.93 -7.73 -2.22
N ASP A 77 22.08 -9.02 -2.52
CA ASP A 77 22.66 -9.47 -3.80
C ASP A 77 21.75 -9.13 -4.98
N LEU A 78 20.44 -9.31 -4.81
CA LEU A 78 19.47 -8.87 -5.81
C LEU A 78 19.55 -7.34 -6.03
N LEU A 79 19.75 -6.56 -4.96
CA LEU A 79 19.90 -5.11 -5.07
C LEU A 79 21.13 -4.73 -5.89
N ALA A 80 22.25 -5.44 -5.73
CA ALA A 80 23.46 -5.21 -6.52
C ALA A 80 23.20 -5.44 -8.02
N VAL A 81 22.56 -6.56 -8.37
CA VAL A 81 22.17 -6.88 -9.76
C VAL A 81 21.24 -5.80 -10.34
N ILE A 82 20.25 -5.35 -9.59
CA ILE A 82 19.29 -4.34 -10.07
C ILE A 82 19.97 -3.00 -10.32
N ARG A 83 20.90 -2.59 -9.43
CA ARG A 83 21.64 -1.33 -9.60
C ARG A 83 22.54 -1.34 -10.82
N GLU A 84 23.14 -2.48 -11.11
CA GLU A 84 24.04 -2.64 -12.25
C GLU A 84 23.27 -2.64 -13.59
N PHE A 85 22.14 -3.34 -13.66
CA PHE A 85 21.50 -3.65 -14.96
C PHE A 85 20.16 -2.96 -15.22
N ILE A 86 19.49 -2.40 -14.22
CA ILE A 86 18.11 -1.91 -14.36
C ILE A 86 17.95 -0.47 -13.91
N GLU A 87 18.29 -0.17 -12.66
CA GLU A 87 18.04 1.12 -12.04
C GLU A 87 19.12 1.45 -11.00
N PRO A 88 20.14 2.26 -11.38
CA PRO A 88 21.25 2.62 -10.49
C PRO A 88 20.81 3.35 -9.22
N SER A 89 19.71 4.12 -9.29
CA SER A 89 19.20 4.87 -8.13
C SER A 89 18.37 4.01 -7.15
N MET A 90 18.24 2.70 -7.43
CA MET A 90 17.46 1.79 -6.59
C MET A 90 17.96 1.77 -5.16
N THR A 91 17.03 1.88 -4.21
CA THR A 91 17.31 1.76 -2.79
C THR A 91 16.83 0.42 -2.23
N ARG A 92 17.51 -0.06 -1.18
CA ARG A 92 17.13 -1.29 -0.47
C ARG A 92 15.68 -1.26 0.03
N SER A 93 15.23 -0.12 0.53
CA SER A 93 13.87 0.07 1.03
C SER A 93 12.83 0.09 -0.10
N ALA A 94 13.15 0.71 -1.25
CA ALA A 94 12.30 0.67 -2.44
C ALA A 94 12.13 -0.76 -2.96
N LEU A 95 13.24 -1.51 -3.09
CA LEU A 95 13.21 -2.93 -3.47
C LEU A 95 12.40 -3.76 -2.48
N GLY A 96 12.63 -3.56 -1.17
CA GLY A 96 11.84 -4.22 -0.13
C GLY A 96 10.34 -3.94 -0.26
N ARG A 97 9.95 -2.68 -0.48
CA ARG A 97 8.54 -2.28 -0.66
C ARG A 97 7.92 -2.87 -1.92
N LEU A 98 8.67 -2.92 -3.03
CA LEU A 98 8.26 -3.58 -4.27
C LEU A 98 7.95 -5.06 -4.02
N LEU A 99 8.89 -5.79 -3.41
CA LEU A 99 8.72 -7.21 -3.10
C LEU A 99 7.56 -7.45 -2.13
N ARG A 100 7.28 -6.53 -1.18
CA ARG A 100 6.10 -6.61 -0.30
C ARG A 100 4.81 -6.43 -1.07
N ARG A 101 4.74 -5.39 -1.90
CA ARG A 101 3.56 -5.05 -2.71
C ARG A 101 3.22 -6.16 -3.69
N ARG A 102 4.24 -6.85 -4.22
CA ARG A 102 4.11 -7.94 -5.20
C ARG A 102 4.08 -9.34 -4.57
N GLY A 103 4.20 -9.48 -3.25
CA GLY A 103 4.11 -10.78 -2.56
C GLY A 103 5.39 -11.64 -2.54
N HIS A 104 6.53 -11.14 -3.02
CA HIS A 104 7.80 -11.87 -3.12
C HIS A 104 8.80 -11.57 -1.99
N CYS A 105 8.32 -11.16 -0.80
CA CYS A 105 9.17 -10.84 0.35
C CYS A 105 10.05 -12.00 0.82
N ARG A 106 9.45 -13.19 0.89
CA ARG A 106 10.12 -14.39 1.39
C ARG A 106 10.59 -15.21 0.19
N LEU A 107 11.80 -15.75 0.30
CA LEU A 107 12.26 -16.76 -0.64
C LEU A 107 11.46 -18.04 -0.40
N PRO A 108 11.05 -18.78 -1.45
CA PRO A 108 10.51 -20.12 -1.29
C PRO A 108 11.55 -20.97 -0.56
N GLN A 109 11.13 -21.69 0.49
CA GLN A 109 12.04 -22.64 1.14
C GLN A 109 12.36 -23.77 0.16
N PRO A 110 13.61 -24.26 0.13
CA PRO A 110 13.91 -25.49 -0.59
C PRO A 110 13.04 -26.61 -0.01
N GLU A 111 12.50 -27.47 -0.89
CA GLU A 111 11.74 -28.63 -0.44
C GLU A 111 12.63 -29.47 0.49
N LYS A 112 12.15 -29.73 1.71
CA LYS A 112 12.86 -30.63 2.61
C LYS A 112 12.92 -32.00 1.93
N PRO A 113 14.10 -32.65 1.88
CA PRO A 113 14.18 -34.00 1.35
C PRO A 113 13.24 -34.90 2.15
N ALA A 114 12.46 -35.73 1.44
CA ALA A 114 11.42 -36.57 2.03
C ALA A 114 11.96 -37.57 3.07
N ASN A 115 13.25 -37.89 3.00
CA ASN A 115 13.93 -38.76 3.96
C ASN A 115 14.99 -37.96 4.73
N PRO A 116 14.86 -37.80 6.06
CA PRO A 116 15.95 -37.29 6.87
C PRO A 116 17.09 -38.32 6.88
N THR A 117 18.23 -37.96 6.29
CA THR A 117 19.45 -38.78 6.36
C THR A 117 19.81 -38.98 7.82
N GLN A 118 19.91 -40.25 8.27
CA GLN A 118 20.35 -40.52 9.63
C GLN A 118 21.79 -40.03 9.81
N PRO A 119 22.12 -39.38 10.94
CA PRO A 119 23.49 -38.96 11.19
C PRO A 119 24.40 -40.19 11.23
N PHE A 120 25.55 -40.08 10.58
CA PHE A 120 26.56 -41.12 10.61
C PHE A 120 26.98 -41.35 12.06
N LYS A 121 26.86 -42.59 12.52
CA LYS A 121 27.28 -42.99 13.87
C LYS A 121 28.69 -43.57 13.74
N VAL A 122 29.65 -42.91 14.37
CA VAL A 122 31.04 -43.38 14.54
C VAL A 122 31.07 -44.42 15.66
#